data_AF-A0A238XID4-F1
#
_entry.id   AF-A0A238XID4-F1
#
_cell.length_a   1.000
_cell.length_b   1.000
_cell.length_c   1.000
_cell.angle_alpha   90.00
_cell.angle_beta   90.00
_cell.angle_gamma   90.00
#
_symmetry.space_group_name_H-M   'P 1'
#
loop_
_entity.id
_entity.type
_entity.pdbx_description
1 polymer ?
#
loop_
_entity_poly.entity_id
_entity_poly.type
_entity_poly.pdbx_seq_one_letter_code
_entity_poly.pdbx_strand_id
1 'polypeptide(L)'
;MKDIVKLNEAINKLFTPHIVLYNDIHNITINGFWASEIDYDFHTKLVREIEKRIIRIADLGNNKKLLYFKTFHQDLLEKYNDFLQNDYEDIEVLKQSITRTVFSSESLKQPKWTSRDGYLVDENTTDKLEFIMDKLATMFHIEGWDSLDVLQDLDCDIHATLEEHIIEKIEESGDKKDDYIQTYGKEKEINFEKHYAFAHLSYCFDIHKKTLKHVVEYIDNTYQFIKKIENFEEDKLTLEEVFEGDPNNIKFEFKISKKEIAILFKNLNDFGIFHIDNKGFKHKHTQLKKYIDNANMYFPHNGEIKPVKGITKEFAKVYGEEERVMHQDIEKEFLKRLLDNLTERIKEIDSEDY
;
A
#
# COMPACT_ATOMS: atom_id res chain seq x y z
N MET A 1 13.75 -24.20 3.88
CA MET A 1 12.60 -24.95 3.28
C MET A 1 11.26 -24.52 3.86
N LYS A 2 11.07 -24.44 5.19
CA LYS A 2 9.78 -24.00 5.77
C LYS A 2 9.29 -22.64 5.28
N ASP A 3 10.16 -21.64 5.17
CA ASP A 3 9.75 -20.31 4.67
C ASP A 3 9.45 -20.32 3.17
N ILE A 4 10.13 -21.16 2.38
CA ILE A 4 9.89 -21.36 0.94
C ILE A 4 8.50 -21.92 0.70
N VAL A 5 8.14 -23.01 1.41
CA VAL A 5 6.82 -23.63 1.30
C VAL A 5 5.73 -22.63 1.67
N LYS A 6 5.92 -21.89 2.77
CA LYS A 6 4.96 -20.90 3.22
C LYS A 6 4.84 -19.69 2.29
N LEU A 7 5.94 -19.26 1.66
CA LEU A 7 5.89 -18.21 0.64
C LEU A 7 5.05 -18.67 -0.55
N ASN A 8 5.30 -19.89 -1.05
CA ASN A 8 4.50 -20.46 -2.14
C ASN A 8 3.02 -20.60 -1.77
N GLU A 9 2.71 -21.06 -0.56
CA GLU A 9 1.32 -21.11 -0.07
C GLU A 9 0.66 -19.73 -0.04
N ALA A 10 1.36 -18.71 0.47
CA ALA A 10 0.82 -17.34 0.54
C ALA A 10 0.60 -16.73 -0.85
N ILE A 11 1.52 -16.98 -1.78
CA ILE A 11 1.46 -16.48 -3.16
C ILE A 11 0.41 -17.23 -3.98
N ASN A 12 0.31 -18.55 -3.84
CA ASN A 12 -0.73 -19.32 -4.50
C ASN A 12 -2.12 -18.90 -4.02
N LYS A 13 -2.30 -18.52 -2.75
CA LYS A 13 -3.58 -17.97 -2.26
C LYS A 13 -3.99 -16.66 -2.93
N LEU A 14 -3.03 -15.89 -3.45
CA LEU A 14 -3.30 -14.66 -4.21
C LEU A 14 -3.66 -14.96 -5.66
N PHE A 15 -2.97 -15.90 -6.30
CA PHE A 15 -3.18 -16.25 -7.72
C PHE A 15 -4.37 -17.18 -7.95
N THR A 16 -4.61 -18.10 -7.02
CA THR A 16 -5.70 -19.07 -7.07
C THR A 16 -6.49 -19.00 -5.78
N PRO A 17 -7.21 -17.89 -5.52
CA PRO A 17 -8.05 -17.77 -4.34
C PRO A 17 -9.14 -18.84 -4.37
N HIS A 18 -9.41 -19.46 -3.22
CA HIS A 18 -10.53 -20.39 -3.08
C HIS A 18 -11.82 -19.59 -2.95
N ILE A 19 -12.56 -19.48 -4.06
CA ILE A 19 -13.80 -18.72 -4.14
C ILE A 19 -14.99 -19.68 -4.08
N VAL A 20 -15.96 -19.39 -3.23
CA VAL A 20 -17.18 -20.20 -3.05
C VAL A 20 -18.40 -19.30 -3.02
N LEU A 21 -19.41 -19.62 -3.83
CA LEU A 21 -20.73 -19.00 -3.80
C LEU A 21 -21.69 -19.83 -2.95
N TYR A 22 -22.32 -19.20 -1.97
CA TYR A 22 -23.37 -19.78 -1.13
C TYR A 22 -24.72 -19.34 -1.68
N ASN A 23 -25.39 -20.22 -2.43
CA ASN A 23 -26.63 -19.90 -3.14
C ASN A 23 -27.83 -19.63 -2.23
N ASP A 24 -27.82 -20.13 -1.00
CA ASP A 24 -28.90 -19.94 -0.02
C ASP A 24 -28.89 -18.55 0.62
N ILE A 25 -27.73 -17.92 0.70
CA ILE A 25 -27.53 -16.58 1.28
C ILE A 25 -27.04 -15.56 0.25
N HIS A 26 -26.90 -15.99 -1.01
CA HIS A 26 -26.44 -15.19 -2.15
C HIS A 26 -25.15 -14.40 -1.87
N ASN A 27 -24.17 -15.01 -1.19
CA ASN A 27 -22.92 -14.35 -0.84
C ASN A 27 -21.71 -15.22 -1.21
N ILE A 28 -20.54 -14.59 -1.33
CA ILE A 28 -19.29 -15.20 -1.79
C ILE A 28 -18.25 -15.16 -0.68
N THR A 29 -17.53 -16.26 -0.49
CA THR A 29 -16.30 -16.26 0.30
C THR A 29 -15.07 -16.33 -0.58
N ILE A 30 -14.01 -15.63 -0.19
CA ILE A 30 -12.66 -15.69 -0.77
C ILE A 30 -11.72 -16.18 0.32
N ASN A 31 -11.12 -17.35 0.13
CA ASN A 31 -10.24 -17.99 1.11
C ASN A 31 -10.89 -18.14 2.51
N GLY A 32 -12.22 -18.31 2.56
CA GLY A 32 -12.99 -18.45 3.80
C GLY A 32 -13.45 -17.13 4.46
N PHE A 33 -13.20 -15.98 3.83
CA PHE A 33 -13.67 -14.67 4.28
C PHE A 33 -14.80 -14.17 3.38
N TRP A 34 -15.87 -13.61 3.93
CA TRP A 34 -16.98 -13.04 3.15
C TRP A 34 -16.50 -11.85 2.32
N ALA A 35 -16.74 -11.87 1.01
CA ALA A 35 -16.31 -10.80 0.10
C ALA A 35 -16.86 -9.44 0.52
N SER A 36 -18.10 -9.40 1.02
CA SER A 36 -18.71 -8.18 1.57
C SER A 36 -17.99 -7.62 2.80
N GLU A 37 -17.25 -8.46 3.53
CA GLU A 37 -16.56 -8.11 4.79
C GLU A 37 -15.04 -7.97 4.66
N ILE A 38 -14.46 -8.19 3.47
CA ILE A 38 -13.02 -8.00 3.27
C ILE A 38 -12.71 -6.50 3.35
N ASP A 39 -11.76 -6.16 4.22
CA ASP A 39 -11.25 -4.81 4.41
C ASP A 39 -9.85 -4.63 3.77
N TYR A 40 -9.38 -3.40 3.71
CA TYR A 40 -8.03 -3.06 3.22
C TYR A 40 -6.91 -3.71 4.07
N ASP A 41 -7.22 -3.97 5.34
CA ASP A 41 -6.31 -4.50 6.35
C ASP A 41 -5.92 -5.96 6.06
N PHE A 42 -6.85 -6.75 5.50
CA PHE A 42 -6.63 -8.12 5.04
C PHE A 42 -5.45 -8.19 4.05
N HIS A 43 -5.48 -7.33 3.03
CA HIS A 43 -4.46 -7.29 1.98
C HIS A 43 -3.11 -6.77 2.50
N THR A 44 -3.13 -5.72 3.32
CA THR A 44 -1.92 -5.15 3.91
C THR A 44 -1.16 -6.16 4.77
N LYS A 45 -1.88 -6.97 5.56
CA LYS A 45 -1.27 -8.04 6.39
C LYS A 45 -0.58 -9.10 5.52
N LEU A 46 -1.23 -9.48 4.42
CA LEU A 46 -0.70 -10.48 3.49
C LEU A 46 0.59 -10.01 2.79
N VAL A 47 0.61 -8.75 2.30
CA VAL A 47 1.82 -8.14 1.70
C VAL A 47 2.98 -8.16 2.68
N ARG A 48 2.77 -7.66 3.91
CA ARG A 48 3.82 -7.62 4.94
C ARG A 48 4.33 -9.00 5.31
N GLU A 49 3.47 -10.03 5.25
CA GLU A 49 3.90 -11.41 5.48
C GLU A 49 4.81 -11.91 4.36
N ILE A 50 4.45 -11.65 3.11
CA ILE A 50 5.21 -12.04 1.91
C ILE A 50 6.58 -11.36 1.91
N GLU A 51 6.64 -10.04 2.11
CA GLU A 51 7.89 -9.27 2.16
C GLU A 51 8.86 -9.83 3.22
N LYS A 52 8.37 -10.08 4.43
CA LYS A 52 9.18 -10.68 5.52
C LYS A 52 9.72 -12.07 5.15
N ARG A 53 8.97 -12.85 4.37
CA ARG A 53 9.41 -14.19 3.92
C ARG A 53 10.46 -14.10 2.83
N ILE A 54 10.31 -13.18 1.89
CA ILE A 54 11.28 -12.93 0.82
C ILE A 54 12.65 -12.58 1.40
N ILE A 55 12.72 -11.65 2.36
CA ILE A 55 13.97 -11.25 3.03
C ILE A 55 14.71 -12.46 3.64
N ARG A 56 13.98 -13.46 4.16
CA ARG A 56 14.58 -14.66 4.77
C ARG A 56 15.07 -15.68 3.75
N ILE A 57 14.56 -15.63 2.52
CA ILE A 57 14.86 -16.59 1.45
C ILE A 57 15.92 -16.02 0.49
N ALA A 58 15.94 -14.70 0.26
CA ALA A 58 16.91 -13.98 -0.54
C ALA A 58 18.29 -13.93 0.15
N ASP A 59 18.93 -15.09 0.28
CA ASP A 59 20.20 -15.31 0.98
C ASP A 59 21.33 -15.50 -0.04
N LEU A 60 22.12 -14.44 -0.24
CA LEU A 60 23.26 -14.39 -1.16
C LEU A 60 24.35 -15.42 -0.81
N GLY A 61 24.43 -15.85 0.45
CA GLY A 61 25.41 -16.86 0.89
C GLY A 61 24.99 -18.30 0.56
N ASN A 62 23.83 -18.51 -0.04
CA ASN A 62 23.27 -19.85 -0.29
C ASN A 62 22.78 -20.02 -1.74
N ASN A 63 23.64 -20.61 -2.58
CA ASN A 63 23.36 -20.85 -4.00
C ASN A 63 22.04 -21.59 -4.27
N LYS A 64 21.62 -22.52 -3.40
CA LYS A 64 20.36 -23.26 -3.59
C LYS A 64 19.14 -22.37 -3.36
N LYS A 65 19.17 -21.51 -2.34
CA LYS A 65 18.09 -20.55 -2.08
C LYS A 65 18.03 -19.48 -3.17
N LEU A 66 19.19 -19.06 -3.66
CA LEU A 66 19.29 -18.07 -4.72
C LEU A 66 18.76 -18.62 -6.05
N LEU A 67 19.15 -19.83 -6.45
CA LEU A 67 18.58 -20.50 -7.63
C LEU A 67 17.05 -20.64 -7.50
N TYR A 68 16.57 -21.08 -6.34
CA TYR A 68 15.14 -21.14 -6.05
C TYR A 68 14.47 -19.78 -6.25
N PHE A 69 15.03 -18.70 -5.68
CA PHE A 69 14.45 -17.37 -5.77
C PHE A 69 14.35 -16.86 -7.21
N LYS A 70 15.38 -17.11 -8.03
CA LYS A 70 15.36 -16.77 -9.47
C LYS A 70 14.27 -17.51 -10.23
N THR A 71 14.17 -18.83 -10.05
CA THR A 71 13.11 -19.63 -10.68
C THR A 71 11.72 -19.20 -10.21
N PHE A 72 11.59 -18.88 -8.92
CA PHE A 72 10.36 -18.40 -8.32
C PHE A 72 9.94 -17.02 -8.87
N HIS A 73 10.88 -16.09 -9.06
CA HIS A 73 10.61 -14.78 -9.68
C HIS A 73 10.06 -14.93 -11.10
N GLN A 74 10.65 -15.81 -11.91
CA GLN A 74 10.16 -16.06 -13.27
C GLN A 74 8.74 -16.64 -13.28
N ASP A 75 8.48 -17.69 -12.49
CA ASP A 75 7.16 -18.31 -12.35
C ASP A 75 6.10 -17.29 -11.87
N LEU A 76 6.50 -16.39 -10.97
CA LEU A 76 5.62 -15.33 -10.46
C LEU A 76 5.26 -14.31 -11.54
N LEU A 77 6.20 -13.89 -12.39
CA LEU A 77 5.94 -12.95 -13.48
C LEU A 77 5.00 -13.56 -14.53
N GLU A 78 5.20 -14.84 -14.87
CA GLU A 78 4.32 -15.58 -15.79
C GLU A 78 2.88 -15.62 -15.23
N LYS A 79 2.71 -16.06 -13.98
CA LYS A 79 1.40 -16.09 -13.31
C LYS A 79 0.74 -14.72 -13.20
N TYR A 80 1.52 -13.66 -12.97
CA TYR A 80 1.00 -12.30 -12.90
C TYR A 80 0.48 -11.81 -14.26
N ASN A 81 1.22 -12.06 -15.33
CA ASN A 81 0.78 -11.70 -16.68
C ASN A 81 -0.49 -12.48 -17.07
N ASP A 82 -0.57 -13.77 -16.74
CA ASP A 82 -1.78 -14.56 -16.97
C ASP A 82 -2.97 -14.03 -16.16
N PHE A 83 -2.75 -13.64 -14.90
CA PHE A 83 -3.79 -13.06 -14.05
C PHE A 83 -4.33 -11.74 -14.60
N LEU A 84 -3.47 -10.91 -15.20
CA LEU A 84 -3.86 -9.62 -15.79
C LEU A 84 -4.70 -9.75 -17.07
N GLN A 85 -4.68 -10.90 -17.76
CA GLN A 85 -5.47 -11.11 -18.97
C GLN A 85 -6.97 -11.30 -18.67
N ASN A 86 -7.34 -11.56 -17.41
CA ASN A 86 -8.73 -11.75 -17.02
C ASN A 86 -9.45 -10.42 -16.81
N ASP A 87 -10.58 -10.27 -17.51
CA ASP A 87 -11.53 -9.20 -17.29
C ASP A 87 -12.48 -9.58 -16.14
N TYR A 88 -12.20 -9.08 -14.94
CA TYR A 88 -13.04 -9.34 -13.76
C TYR A 88 -14.23 -8.38 -13.67
N GLU A 89 -14.47 -7.54 -14.68
CA GLU A 89 -15.73 -6.80 -14.84
C GLU A 89 -16.75 -7.61 -15.65
N ASP A 90 -16.33 -8.68 -16.33
CA ASP A 90 -17.21 -9.63 -17.01
C ASP A 90 -17.78 -10.67 -16.02
N ILE A 91 -19.10 -10.74 -15.93
CA ILE A 91 -19.82 -11.66 -15.05
C ILE A 91 -19.53 -13.15 -15.36
N GLU A 92 -19.30 -13.50 -16.63
CA GLU A 92 -18.99 -14.88 -17.03
C GLU A 92 -17.60 -15.29 -16.55
N VAL A 93 -16.62 -14.37 -16.57
CA VAL A 93 -15.29 -14.60 -16.00
C VAL A 93 -15.38 -14.78 -14.48
N LEU A 94 -16.22 -14.00 -13.80
CA LEU A 94 -16.46 -14.14 -12.36
C LEU A 94 -17.13 -15.49 -12.02
N LYS A 95 -18.13 -15.92 -12.80
CA LYS A 95 -18.76 -17.24 -12.65
C LYS A 95 -17.75 -18.37 -12.81
N GLN A 96 -16.85 -18.28 -13.78
CA GLN A 96 -15.80 -19.27 -14.01
C GLN A 96 -14.76 -19.33 -12.88
N SER A 97 -14.56 -18.21 -12.17
CA SER A 97 -13.63 -18.11 -11.04
C SER A 97 -14.15 -18.78 -9.76
N ILE A 98 -15.44 -19.13 -9.69
CA ILE A 98 -16.03 -19.81 -8.54
C ILE A 98 -15.68 -21.31 -8.57
N THR A 99 -15.19 -21.82 -7.45
CA THR A 99 -14.96 -23.26 -7.26
C THR A 99 -16.31 -23.98 -7.32
N ARG A 100 -16.48 -24.93 -8.26
CA ARG A 100 -17.76 -25.62 -8.58
C ARG A 100 -18.38 -26.48 -7.47
N THR A 101 -18.00 -26.28 -6.21
CA THR A 101 -18.54 -27.01 -5.07
C THR A 101 -19.63 -26.18 -4.41
N VAL A 102 -20.87 -26.69 -4.48
CA VAL A 102 -22.01 -26.12 -3.74
C VAL A 102 -21.89 -26.58 -2.28
N PHE A 103 -21.65 -25.65 -1.36
CA PHE A 103 -21.61 -25.93 0.07
C PHE A 103 -22.91 -25.47 0.74
N SER A 104 -23.41 -26.27 1.67
CA SER A 104 -24.44 -25.85 2.63
C SER A 104 -23.85 -24.83 3.60
N SER A 105 -24.54 -23.72 3.88
CA SER A 105 -24.07 -22.68 4.81
C SER A 105 -24.05 -23.14 6.28
N GLU A 106 -24.58 -24.33 6.60
CA GLU A 106 -24.72 -24.84 7.97
C GLU A 106 -23.39 -24.98 8.74
N SER A 107 -22.25 -25.02 8.05
CA SER A 107 -20.92 -25.13 8.68
C SER A 107 -20.17 -23.80 8.85
N LEU A 108 -20.70 -22.68 8.35
CA LEU A 108 -20.01 -21.38 8.36
C LEU A 108 -20.75 -20.35 9.19
N LYS A 109 -19.99 -19.45 9.80
CA LYS A 109 -20.56 -18.27 10.44
C LYS A 109 -21.16 -17.39 9.35
N GLN A 110 -22.46 -17.17 9.42
CA GLN A 110 -23.22 -16.31 8.51
C GLN A 110 -22.55 -14.93 8.38
N PRO A 111 -22.59 -14.31 7.19
CA PRO A 111 -22.11 -12.95 7.03
C PRO A 111 -22.95 -12.02 7.91
N LYS A 112 -22.33 -10.96 8.42
CA LYS A 112 -22.99 -9.91 9.19
C LYS A 112 -23.99 -9.13 8.33
N TRP A 113 -23.74 -9.06 7.02
CA TRP A 113 -24.49 -8.26 6.07
C TRP A 113 -24.80 -9.06 4.80
N THR A 114 -25.90 -8.73 4.16
CA THR A 114 -26.21 -9.21 2.81
C THR A 114 -25.18 -8.67 1.82
N SER A 115 -25.15 -9.25 0.62
CA SER A 115 -24.30 -8.69 -0.44
C SER A 115 -24.82 -7.33 -0.89
N ARG A 116 -26.14 -7.13 -0.88
CA ARG A 116 -26.75 -5.82 -1.13
C ARG A 116 -26.43 -4.79 -0.06
N ASP A 117 -26.23 -5.12 1.22
CA ASP A 117 -26.08 -4.13 2.31
C ASP A 117 -24.64 -4.01 2.87
N GLY A 118 -23.70 -4.81 2.36
CA GLY A 118 -22.37 -5.01 2.96
C GLY A 118 -21.43 -3.79 3.06
N TYR A 119 -21.82 -2.63 2.54
CA TYR A 119 -21.04 -1.38 2.54
C TYR A 119 -21.52 -0.36 3.60
N LEU A 120 -22.63 -0.61 4.32
CA LEU A 120 -23.27 0.34 5.24
C LEU A 120 -22.56 0.58 6.60
N VAL A 121 -21.27 0.22 6.74
CA VAL A 121 -20.68 -0.06 8.08
C VAL A 121 -19.54 0.86 8.49
N ASP A 122 -19.05 1.74 7.62
CA ASP A 122 -18.06 2.74 8.02
C ASP A 122 -18.55 4.14 7.63
N GLU A 123 -18.62 5.05 8.60
CA GLU A 123 -19.02 6.45 8.39
C GLU A 123 -18.05 7.22 7.46
N ASN A 124 -16.98 6.55 6.99
CA ASN A 124 -15.97 7.06 6.05
C ASN A 124 -15.91 6.29 4.71
N THR A 125 -16.87 5.42 4.36
CA THR A 125 -16.77 4.53 3.17
C THR A 125 -17.79 4.78 2.06
N THR A 126 -18.19 6.03 1.81
CA THR A 126 -18.97 6.37 0.60
C THR A 126 -18.32 5.77 -0.66
N ASP A 127 -16.99 5.79 -0.73
CA ASP A 127 -16.18 5.17 -1.78
C ASP A 127 -16.54 3.69 -2.05
N LYS A 128 -16.77 2.87 -1.01
CA LYS A 128 -17.02 1.43 -1.21
C LYS A 128 -18.40 1.19 -1.82
N LEU A 129 -19.40 1.97 -1.44
CA LEU A 129 -20.73 1.91 -2.05
C LEU A 129 -20.65 2.29 -3.54
N GLU A 130 -20.03 3.42 -3.85
CA GLU A 130 -19.79 3.90 -5.21
C GLU A 130 -19.12 2.83 -6.08
N PHE A 131 -18.00 2.27 -5.62
CA PHE A 131 -17.29 1.23 -6.36
C PHE A 131 -18.16 0.00 -6.65
N ILE A 132 -18.98 -0.44 -5.69
CA ILE A 132 -19.83 -1.62 -5.90
C ILE A 132 -20.95 -1.32 -6.90
N MET A 133 -21.56 -0.13 -6.84
CA MET A 133 -22.58 0.29 -7.79
C MET A 133 -22.00 0.42 -9.21
N ASP A 134 -20.85 1.06 -9.35
CA ASP A 134 -20.21 1.25 -10.66
C ASP A 134 -19.75 -0.08 -11.28
N LYS A 135 -19.27 -1.02 -10.46
CA LYS A 135 -18.97 -2.39 -10.92
C LYS A 135 -20.21 -3.10 -11.40
N LEU A 136 -21.32 -2.98 -10.67
CA LEU A 136 -22.58 -3.59 -11.07
C LEU A 136 -23.10 -2.96 -12.38
N ALA A 137 -23.07 -1.64 -12.52
CA ALA A 137 -23.42 -0.94 -13.75
C ALA A 137 -22.55 -1.37 -14.94
N THR A 138 -21.24 -1.54 -14.71
CA THR A 138 -20.29 -1.99 -15.74
C THR A 138 -20.59 -3.42 -16.20
N MET A 139 -20.88 -4.34 -15.27
CA MET A 139 -21.25 -5.74 -15.58
C MET A 139 -22.48 -5.84 -16.48
N PHE A 140 -23.41 -4.89 -16.35
CA PHE A 140 -24.63 -4.83 -17.16
C PHE A 140 -24.53 -3.83 -18.33
N HIS A 141 -23.36 -3.24 -18.57
CA HIS A 141 -23.14 -2.27 -19.66
C HIS A 141 -24.15 -1.11 -19.64
N ILE A 142 -24.39 -0.53 -18.46
CA ILE A 142 -25.23 0.67 -18.28
C ILE A 142 -24.40 1.90 -18.65
N GLU A 143 -24.62 2.45 -19.85
CA GLU A 143 -23.87 3.60 -20.35
C GLU A 143 -24.25 4.89 -19.60
N GLY A 144 -23.24 5.69 -19.25
CA GLY A 144 -23.44 7.00 -18.59
C GLY A 144 -23.80 6.93 -17.11
N TRP A 145 -23.71 5.75 -16.49
CA TRP A 145 -23.86 5.60 -15.06
C TRP A 145 -22.65 6.20 -14.31
N ASP A 146 -22.94 7.03 -13.30
CA ASP A 146 -21.98 7.52 -12.31
C ASP A 146 -22.67 7.54 -10.94
N SER A 147 -22.20 6.70 -10.02
CA SER A 147 -22.77 6.63 -8.67
C SER A 147 -22.65 7.94 -7.89
N LEU A 148 -21.64 8.78 -8.14
CA LEU A 148 -21.47 10.08 -7.50
C LEU A 148 -22.55 11.08 -7.92
N ASP A 149 -22.98 11.04 -9.17
CA ASP A 149 -24.04 11.92 -9.68
C ASP A 149 -25.39 11.58 -9.04
N VAL A 150 -25.65 10.29 -8.80
CA VAL A 150 -26.89 9.81 -8.17
C VAL A 150 -26.90 10.09 -6.67
N LEU A 151 -25.76 9.93 -5.96
CA LEU A 151 -25.65 10.19 -4.53
C LEU A 151 -25.79 11.68 -4.15
N GLN A 152 -25.64 12.60 -5.11
CA GLN A 152 -25.88 14.04 -4.88
C GLN A 152 -27.37 14.40 -4.78
N ASP A 153 -28.26 13.51 -5.22
CA ASP A 153 -29.70 13.66 -5.06
C ASP A 153 -30.14 13.06 -3.71
N LEU A 154 -30.41 13.93 -2.74
CA LEU A 154 -30.69 13.57 -1.33
C LEU A 154 -31.94 12.67 -1.16
N ASP A 155 -32.83 12.62 -2.16
CA ASP A 155 -34.06 11.83 -2.12
C ASP A 155 -33.98 10.55 -2.98
N CYS A 156 -32.82 10.25 -3.56
CA CYS A 156 -32.65 9.14 -4.48
C CYS A 156 -32.14 7.86 -3.78
N ASP A 157 -32.88 6.76 -3.94
CA ASP A 157 -32.39 5.42 -3.57
C ASP A 157 -31.54 4.87 -4.71
N ILE A 158 -30.22 5.04 -4.60
CA ILE A 158 -29.24 4.61 -5.61
C ILE A 158 -29.41 3.12 -6.01
N HIS A 159 -29.84 2.26 -5.08
CA HIS A 159 -30.10 0.86 -5.42
C HIS A 159 -31.29 0.75 -6.36
N ALA A 160 -32.42 1.33 -5.97
CA ALA A 160 -33.63 1.28 -6.77
C ALA A 160 -33.38 1.82 -8.18
N THR A 161 -32.66 2.95 -8.29
CA THR A 161 -32.33 3.55 -9.59
C THR A 161 -31.45 2.64 -10.44
N LEU A 162 -30.38 2.07 -9.89
CA LEU A 162 -29.51 1.17 -10.66
C LEU A 162 -30.24 -0.12 -11.06
N GLU A 163 -30.99 -0.70 -10.13
CA GLU A 163 -31.77 -1.93 -10.35
C GLU A 163 -32.79 -1.74 -11.49
N GLU A 164 -33.43 -0.58 -11.60
CA GLU A 164 -34.34 -0.22 -12.70
C GLU A 164 -33.62 -0.20 -14.06
N HIS A 165 -32.47 0.48 -14.16
CA HIS A 165 -31.67 0.50 -15.40
C HIS A 165 -31.20 -0.90 -15.82
N ILE A 166 -30.84 -1.75 -14.85
CA ILE A 166 -30.46 -3.15 -15.11
C ILE A 166 -31.64 -3.95 -15.66
N ILE A 167 -32.84 -3.77 -15.08
CA ILE A 167 -34.07 -4.41 -15.58
C ILE A 167 -34.30 -4.02 -17.04
N GLU A 168 -34.29 -2.73 -17.35
CA GLU A 168 -34.48 -2.21 -18.71
C GLU A 168 -33.49 -2.86 -19.69
N LYS A 169 -32.20 -2.92 -19.31
CA LYS A 169 -31.16 -3.49 -20.15
C LYS A 169 -31.32 -4.98 -20.43
N ILE A 170 -31.75 -5.75 -19.42
CA ILE A 170 -32.04 -7.18 -19.56
C ILE A 170 -33.26 -7.38 -20.47
N GLU A 171 -34.28 -6.53 -20.36
CA GLU A 171 -35.47 -6.58 -21.21
C GLU A 171 -35.15 -6.26 -22.68
N GLU A 172 -34.30 -5.26 -22.94
CA GLU A 172 -33.84 -4.86 -24.27
C GLU A 172 -33.00 -5.95 -24.97
N SER A 173 -32.09 -6.59 -24.23
CA SER A 173 -31.19 -7.62 -24.77
C SER A 173 -31.87 -8.95 -25.08
N GLY A 174 -33.03 -9.22 -24.46
CA GLY A 174 -33.81 -10.43 -24.67
C GLY A 174 -33.19 -11.69 -24.05
N ASP A 175 -32.11 -11.57 -23.28
CA ASP A 175 -31.35 -12.70 -22.72
C ASP A 175 -31.94 -13.15 -21.37
N LYS A 176 -33.00 -13.97 -21.43
CA LYS A 176 -33.83 -14.33 -20.26
C LYS A 176 -33.37 -15.57 -19.47
N LYS A 177 -32.12 -16.03 -19.65
CA LYS A 177 -31.78 -17.44 -19.35
C LYS A 177 -31.19 -17.72 -17.97
N ASP A 178 -30.44 -16.81 -17.33
CA ASP A 178 -29.74 -17.15 -16.07
C ASP A 178 -29.94 -16.17 -14.88
N ASP A 179 -30.62 -15.03 -15.07
CA ASP A 179 -30.70 -13.98 -14.04
C ASP A 179 -32.03 -13.96 -13.25
N TYR A 180 -33.02 -14.73 -13.70
CA TYR A 180 -34.35 -14.77 -13.09
C TYR A 180 -34.52 -15.96 -12.14
N ILE A 181 -34.99 -15.71 -10.93
CA ILE A 181 -35.45 -16.75 -10.00
C ILE A 181 -36.86 -17.19 -10.44
N GLN A 182 -37.06 -18.49 -10.63
CA GLN A 182 -38.38 -19.05 -10.88
C GLN A 182 -39.05 -19.40 -9.54
N THR A 183 -39.76 -18.45 -8.95
CA THR A 183 -40.52 -18.68 -7.73
C THR A 183 -41.89 -19.29 -8.10
N TYR A 184 -42.26 -20.43 -7.52
CA TYR A 184 -43.54 -21.10 -7.82
C TYR A 184 -44.72 -20.12 -7.67
N GLY A 185 -45.33 -19.72 -8.79
CA GLY A 185 -46.53 -18.88 -8.82
C GLY A 185 -46.32 -17.35 -8.81
N LYS A 186 -45.10 -16.84 -9.01
CA LYS A 186 -44.82 -15.40 -9.20
C LYS A 186 -44.13 -15.12 -10.54
N GLU A 187 -44.23 -13.87 -11.01
CA GLU A 187 -43.45 -13.36 -12.14
C GLU A 187 -41.94 -13.55 -11.88
N LYS A 188 -41.18 -13.75 -12.95
CA LYS A 188 -39.73 -13.92 -12.89
C LYS A 188 -39.10 -12.66 -12.26
N GLU A 189 -38.43 -12.81 -11.12
CA GLU A 189 -37.78 -11.71 -10.40
C GLU A 189 -36.25 -11.86 -10.49
N ILE A 190 -35.53 -10.76 -10.74
CA ILE A 190 -34.08 -10.76 -10.87
C ILE A 190 -33.45 -10.98 -9.50
N ASN A 191 -32.39 -11.80 -9.42
CA ASN A 191 -31.66 -12.02 -8.16
C ASN A 191 -30.57 -10.96 -7.94
N PHE A 192 -30.96 -9.75 -7.53
CA PHE A 192 -30.01 -8.67 -7.28
C PHE A 192 -28.96 -8.99 -6.22
N GLU A 193 -29.32 -9.72 -5.16
CA GLU A 193 -28.34 -10.14 -4.13
C GLU A 193 -27.15 -10.90 -4.72
N LYS A 194 -27.43 -11.83 -5.64
CA LYS A 194 -26.38 -12.59 -6.33
C LYS A 194 -25.52 -11.69 -7.21
N HIS A 195 -26.11 -10.71 -7.89
CA HIS A 195 -25.37 -9.76 -8.72
C HIS A 195 -24.50 -8.82 -7.88
N TYR A 196 -25.00 -8.35 -6.72
CA TYR A 196 -24.19 -7.63 -5.75
C TYR A 196 -23.01 -8.48 -5.24
N ALA A 197 -23.22 -9.79 -5.02
CA ALA A 197 -22.12 -10.66 -4.63
C ALA A 197 -21.02 -10.74 -5.70
N PHE A 198 -21.39 -10.76 -6.98
CA PHE A 198 -20.43 -10.67 -8.08
C PHE A 198 -19.73 -9.32 -8.15
N ALA A 199 -20.45 -8.20 -7.94
CA ALA A 199 -19.85 -6.88 -7.84
C ALA A 199 -18.81 -6.79 -6.70
N HIS A 200 -19.11 -7.35 -5.52
CA HIS A 200 -18.14 -7.47 -4.42
C HIS A 200 -16.94 -8.33 -4.81
N LEU A 201 -17.15 -9.44 -5.52
CA LEU A 201 -16.06 -10.29 -5.99
C LEU A 201 -15.16 -9.54 -7.00
N SER A 202 -15.73 -8.81 -7.94
CA SER A 202 -14.99 -7.97 -8.89
C SER A 202 -14.15 -6.91 -8.19
N TYR A 203 -14.75 -6.19 -7.24
CA TYR A 203 -14.05 -5.22 -6.40
C TYR A 203 -12.90 -5.87 -5.61
N CYS A 204 -13.13 -7.04 -5.01
CA CYS A 204 -12.08 -7.79 -4.34
C CYS A 204 -10.95 -8.21 -5.30
N PHE A 205 -11.26 -8.53 -6.56
CA PHE A 205 -10.24 -8.84 -7.56
C PHE A 205 -9.40 -7.62 -7.95
N ASP A 206 -9.97 -6.41 -7.98
CA ASP A 206 -9.19 -5.18 -8.20
C ASP A 206 -8.22 -4.91 -7.05
N ILE A 207 -8.66 -5.12 -5.81
CA ILE A 207 -7.76 -5.02 -4.66
C ILE A 207 -6.69 -6.12 -4.73
N HIS A 208 -7.05 -7.34 -5.14
CA HIS A 208 -6.06 -8.41 -5.38
C HIS A 208 -5.07 -8.02 -6.50
N LYS A 209 -5.51 -7.43 -7.61
CA LYS A 209 -4.64 -6.94 -8.70
C LYS A 209 -3.61 -5.95 -8.16
N LYS A 210 -4.06 -4.95 -7.38
CA LYS A 210 -3.18 -3.96 -6.73
C LYS A 210 -2.18 -4.62 -5.77
N THR A 211 -2.66 -5.58 -4.98
CA THR A 211 -1.85 -6.35 -4.02
C THR A 211 -0.77 -7.17 -4.74
N LEU A 212 -1.16 -7.89 -5.79
CA LEU A 212 -0.26 -8.70 -6.61
C LEU A 212 0.80 -7.85 -7.29
N LYS A 213 0.42 -6.70 -7.85
CA LYS A 213 1.37 -5.74 -8.44
C LYS A 213 2.46 -5.36 -7.44
N HIS A 214 2.08 -4.94 -6.23
CA HIS A 214 3.04 -4.56 -5.19
C HIS A 214 3.97 -5.71 -4.81
N VAL A 215 3.43 -6.92 -4.67
CA VAL A 215 4.23 -8.13 -4.38
C VAL A 215 5.22 -8.46 -5.50
N VAL A 216 4.78 -8.38 -6.76
CA VAL A 216 5.60 -8.64 -7.95
C VAL A 216 6.72 -7.61 -8.06
N GLU A 217 6.42 -6.32 -7.90
CA GLU A 217 7.41 -5.24 -7.91
C GLU A 217 8.46 -5.43 -6.81
N TYR A 218 8.05 -5.83 -5.60
CA TYR A 218 8.98 -6.10 -4.51
C TYR A 218 9.92 -7.29 -4.81
N ILE A 219 9.40 -8.37 -5.38
CA ILE A 219 10.19 -9.55 -5.76
C ILE A 219 11.13 -9.20 -6.91
N ASP A 220 10.66 -8.46 -7.92
CA ASP A 220 11.49 -8.03 -9.05
C ASP A 220 12.65 -7.14 -8.59
N ASN A 221 12.38 -6.14 -7.76
CA ASN A 221 13.42 -5.29 -7.18
C ASN A 221 14.47 -6.12 -6.41
N THR A 222 14.02 -7.12 -5.64
CA THR A 222 14.93 -8.02 -4.92
C THR A 222 15.75 -8.87 -5.89
N TYR A 223 15.15 -9.37 -6.97
CA TYR A 223 15.84 -10.14 -8.01
C TYR A 223 16.88 -9.29 -8.75
N GLN A 224 16.54 -8.06 -9.16
CA GLN A 224 17.47 -7.15 -9.82
C GLN A 224 18.67 -6.82 -8.92
N PHE A 225 18.43 -6.62 -7.62
CA PHE A 225 19.50 -6.43 -6.65
C PHE A 225 20.46 -7.64 -6.59
N ILE A 226 19.91 -8.86 -6.49
CA ILE A 226 20.71 -10.09 -6.49
C ILE A 226 21.52 -10.22 -7.79
N LYS A 227 20.90 -9.97 -8.94
CA LYS A 227 21.54 -10.04 -10.25
C LYS A 227 22.69 -9.02 -10.38
N LYS A 228 22.52 -7.80 -9.85
CA LYS A 228 23.59 -6.79 -9.80
C LYS A 228 24.78 -7.27 -8.97
N ILE A 229 24.54 -7.91 -7.83
CA ILE A 229 25.61 -8.45 -6.96
C ILE A 229 26.31 -9.65 -7.59
N GLU A 230 25.60 -10.57 -8.24
CA GLU A 230 26.23 -11.76 -8.82
C GLU A 230 27.08 -11.48 -10.06
N ASN A 231 26.72 -10.46 -10.84
CA ASN A 231 27.47 -10.03 -12.02
C ASN A 231 28.47 -8.91 -11.68
N PHE A 232 28.80 -8.77 -10.41
CA PHE A 232 29.76 -7.79 -9.92
C PHE A 232 31.17 -8.16 -10.41
N GLU A 233 31.76 -7.28 -11.23
CA GLU A 233 33.21 -7.25 -11.47
C GLU A 233 33.81 -6.27 -10.46
N GLU A 234 34.66 -6.76 -9.54
CA GLU A 234 35.28 -5.99 -8.43
C GLU A 234 35.91 -4.67 -8.86
N ASP A 235 36.36 -4.59 -10.12
CA ASP A 235 37.15 -3.47 -10.64
C ASP A 235 36.34 -2.42 -11.41
N LYS A 236 35.04 -2.63 -11.65
CA LYS A 236 34.30 -1.76 -12.58
C LYS A 236 33.43 -0.69 -11.97
N LEU A 237 33.12 -0.67 -10.67
CA LEU A 237 32.31 0.41 -10.09
C LEU A 237 32.36 0.58 -8.57
N THR A 238 32.37 1.84 -8.13
CA THR A 238 32.23 2.27 -6.74
C THR A 238 30.81 2.06 -6.25
N LEU A 239 30.63 1.96 -4.92
CA LEU A 239 29.34 1.82 -4.23
C LEU A 239 28.26 2.83 -4.68
N GLU A 240 28.61 3.87 -5.42
CA GLU A 240 27.75 4.98 -5.85
C GLU A 240 26.65 4.56 -6.86
N GLU A 241 26.86 3.57 -7.75
CA GLU A 241 25.84 3.20 -8.75
C GLU A 241 24.78 2.18 -8.28
N VAL A 242 25.00 1.52 -7.14
CA VAL A 242 24.01 0.57 -6.57
C VAL A 242 22.78 1.30 -6.01
N PHE A 243 22.90 2.60 -5.74
CA PHE A 243 21.90 3.38 -5.01
C PHE A 243 21.27 4.53 -5.80
N GLU A 244 21.56 4.65 -7.10
CA GLU A 244 20.81 5.54 -8.00
C GLU A 244 19.39 4.99 -8.20
N GLY A 245 18.49 5.31 -7.26
CA GLY A 245 17.11 4.83 -7.25
C GLY A 245 16.45 4.78 -5.86
N ASP A 246 17.23 4.87 -4.76
CA ASP A 246 16.68 4.99 -3.42
C ASP A 246 16.54 6.48 -3.03
N PRO A 247 15.32 7.02 -2.84
CA PRO A 247 15.11 8.40 -2.37
C PRO A 247 15.70 8.67 -0.98
N ASN A 248 16.10 7.63 -0.23
CA ASN A 248 16.83 7.75 1.05
C ASN A 248 18.35 7.80 0.90
N ASN A 249 18.89 7.61 -0.30
CA ASN A 249 20.34 7.59 -0.54
C ASN A 249 20.93 8.97 -0.94
N ILE A 250 20.18 10.07 -0.81
CA ILE A 250 20.78 11.39 -0.98
C ILE A 250 21.79 11.62 0.15
N LYS A 251 23.08 11.62 -0.21
CA LYS A 251 24.17 11.96 0.70
C LYS A 251 24.07 13.43 1.05
N PHE A 252 23.61 13.73 2.26
CA PHE A 252 23.46 15.11 2.70
C PHE A 252 24.70 15.55 3.49
N GLU A 253 25.61 16.27 2.82
CA GLU A 253 26.84 16.78 3.43
C GLU A 253 26.64 18.18 4.00
N PHE A 254 26.76 18.28 5.33
CA PHE A 254 26.78 19.57 6.01
C PHE A 254 28.18 20.17 5.95
N LYS A 255 28.28 21.47 5.63
CA LYS A 255 29.52 22.27 5.76
C LYS A 255 29.74 22.84 7.18
N ILE A 256 29.08 22.24 8.18
CA ILE A 256 29.11 22.67 9.58
C ILE A 256 29.49 21.47 10.45
N SER A 257 29.99 21.73 11.65
CA SER A 257 30.38 20.68 12.58
C SER A 257 29.19 19.85 13.06
N LYS A 258 29.45 18.62 13.52
CA LYS A 258 28.43 17.76 14.13
C LYS A 258 27.69 18.41 15.30
N LYS A 259 28.37 19.27 16.07
CA LYS A 259 27.78 20.02 17.17
C LYS A 259 26.79 21.06 16.67
N GLU A 260 27.15 21.78 15.61
CA GLU A 260 26.28 22.76 14.95
C GLU A 260 25.08 22.09 14.25
N ILE A 261 25.23 20.86 13.74
CA ILE A 261 24.09 20.07 13.24
C ILE A 261 23.06 19.82 14.37
N ALA A 262 23.52 19.44 15.57
CA ALA A 262 22.63 19.26 16.72
C ALA A 262 21.91 20.57 17.09
N ILE A 263 22.62 21.71 17.06
CA ILE A 263 22.07 23.04 17.29
C ILE A 263 21.01 23.38 16.23
N LEU A 264 21.32 23.19 14.95
CA LEU A 264 20.44 23.49 13.82
C LEU A 264 19.11 22.74 13.93
N PHE A 265 19.15 21.41 13.99
CA PHE A 265 17.93 20.61 14.00
C PHE A 265 17.07 20.86 15.23
N LYS A 266 17.70 21.06 16.40
CA LYS A 266 16.92 21.41 17.59
C LYS A 266 16.24 22.77 17.44
N ASN A 267 16.97 23.80 16.99
CA ASN A 267 16.40 25.13 16.84
C ASN A 267 15.28 25.15 15.80
N LEU A 268 15.44 24.49 14.66
CA LEU A 268 14.35 24.34 13.67
C LEU A 268 13.12 23.65 14.26
N ASN A 269 13.30 22.62 15.11
CA ASN A 269 12.20 21.97 15.81
C ASN A 269 11.55 22.88 16.87
N ASP A 270 12.35 23.62 17.64
CA ASP A 270 11.87 24.52 18.69
C ASP A 270 11.19 25.78 18.13
N PHE A 271 11.64 26.27 16.98
CA PHE A 271 11.01 27.38 16.25
C PHE A 271 9.72 26.97 15.52
N GLY A 272 9.42 25.68 15.47
CA GLY A 272 8.23 25.16 14.79
C GLY A 272 8.36 25.11 13.27
N ILE A 273 9.58 25.15 12.72
CA ILE A 273 9.82 24.98 11.27
C ILE A 273 9.44 23.56 10.84
N PHE A 274 9.66 22.57 11.70
CA PHE A 274 9.15 21.22 11.50
C PHE A 274 8.69 20.58 12.82
N HIS A 275 7.71 19.69 12.73
CA HIS A 275 7.19 18.92 13.85
C HIS A 275 7.77 17.50 13.86
N ILE A 276 8.00 16.95 15.06
CA ILE A 276 8.35 15.55 15.26
C ILE A 276 7.43 14.98 16.31
N ASP A 277 6.69 13.93 15.93
CA ASP A 277 5.86 13.19 16.86
C ASP A 277 6.75 12.58 17.95
N ASN A 278 6.41 12.83 19.21
CA ASN A 278 7.12 12.28 20.36
C ASN A 278 6.19 11.44 21.27
N LYS A 279 5.03 11.00 20.76
CA LYS A 279 4.14 10.08 21.49
C LYS A 279 4.93 8.87 22.01
N GLY A 280 4.76 8.57 23.29
CA GLY A 280 5.43 7.44 23.96
C GLY A 280 6.88 7.69 24.42
N PHE A 281 7.45 8.89 24.24
CA PHE A 281 8.82 9.21 24.71
C PHE A 281 8.84 10.28 25.80
N LYS A 282 9.63 10.05 26.85
CA LYS A 282 9.75 10.97 28.01
C LYS A 282 10.49 12.28 27.67
N HIS A 283 11.43 12.26 26.73
CA HIS A 283 12.22 13.45 26.37
C HIS A 283 11.84 14.02 25.00
N LYS A 284 11.60 15.34 24.94
CA LYS A 284 11.10 16.13 23.80
C LYS A 284 11.86 15.95 22.46
N HIS A 285 13.11 15.51 22.49
CA HIS A 285 13.94 15.37 21.29
C HIS A 285 14.42 13.93 21.05
N THR A 286 13.80 12.92 21.68
CA THR A 286 14.25 11.53 21.53
C THR A 286 14.11 11.04 20.09
N GLN A 287 12.95 11.29 19.48
CA GLN A 287 12.71 10.90 18.10
C GLN A 287 13.59 11.69 17.12
N LEU A 288 13.78 12.99 17.37
CA LEU A 288 14.68 13.84 16.57
C LEU A 288 16.11 13.29 16.54
N LYS A 289 16.66 12.93 17.71
CA LYS A 289 18.01 12.35 17.81
C LYS A 289 18.11 11.04 17.02
N LYS A 290 17.11 10.16 17.14
CA LYS A 290 17.04 8.90 16.38
C LYS A 290 16.96 9.14 14.88
N TYR A 291 16.20 10.14 14.44
CA TYR A 291 16.11 10.49 13.03
C TYR A 291 17.47 10.90 12.48
N ILE A 292 18.13 11.87 13.13
CA ILE A 292 19.46 12.35 12.71
C ILE A 292 20.49 11.22 12.74
N ASP A 293 20.49 10.37 13.79
CA ASP A 293 21.42 9.24 13.91
C ASP A 293 21.25 8.19 12.82
N ASN A 294 20.07 8.07 12.22
CA ASN A 294 19.78 7.10 11.17
C ASN A 294 19.78 7.70 9.76
N ALA A 295 19.82 9.02 9.63
CA ALA A 295 19.84 9.70 8.35
C ALA A 295 21.18 9.56 7.62
N ASN A 296 21.15 9.67 6.29
CA ASN A 296 22.33 9.65 5.43
C ASN A 296 23.05 11.02 5.42
N MET A 297 23.39 11.52 6.60
CA MET A 297 23.99 12.85 6.82
C MET A 297 25.47 12.74 7.17
N TYR A 298 26.28 13.69 6.68
CA TYR A 298 27.73 13.72 6.87
C TYR A 298 28.23 15.12 7.24
N PHE A 299 29.42 15.19 7.86
CA PHE A 299 30.05 16.44 8.26
C PHE A 299 31.59 16.37 8.18
N PRO A 300 32.30 17.51 8.01
CA PRO A 300 33.75 17.54 8.03
C PRO A 300 34.31 17.37 9.45
N HIS A 301 35.29 16.48 9.61
CA HIS A 301 36.03 16.25 10.85
C HIS A 301 37.48 15.89 10.55
N ASN A 302 38.42 16.74 10.99
CA ASN A 302 39.86 16.55 10.81
C ASN A 302 40.27 16.29 9.35
N GLY A 303 39.67 17.03 8.40
CA GLY A 303 39.96 16.90 6.97
C GLY A 303 39.23 15.74 6.26
N GLU A 304 38.48 14.92 6.99
CA GLU A 304 37.69 13.82 6.43
C GLU A 304 36.19 14.09 6.56
N ILE A 305 35.39 13.57 5.63
CA ILE A 305 33.93 13.57 5.73
C ILE A 305 33.49 12.35 6.53
N LYS A 306 32.77 12.57 7.64
CA LYS A 306 32.31 11.50 8.56
C LYS A 306 30.80 11.47 8.67
N PRO A 307 30.19 10.29 8.86
CA PRO A 307 28.74 10.17 9.05
C PRO A 307 28.31 10.77 10.39
N VAL A 308 27.12 11.36 10.41
CA VAL A 308 26.49 11.88 11.62
C VAL A 308 25.92 10.71 12.44
N LYS A 309 26.74 10.14 13.32
CA LYS A 309 26.34 9.06 14.24
C LYS A 309 26.59 9.42 15.70
N GLY A 310 25.69 9.05 16.60
CA GLY A 310 25.78 9.38 18.03
C GLY A 310 25.54 10.86 18.33
N ILE A 311 24.61 11.50 17.62
CA ILE A 311 24.18 12.89 17.83
C ILE A 311 23.65 13.10 19.25
N THR A 312 23.15 12.04 19.90
CA THR A 312 22.68 12.08 21.29
C THR A 312 23.74 12.66 22.24
N LYS A 313 25.04 12.36 22.01
CA LYS A 313 26.14 12.92 22.79
C LYS A 313 26.30 14.42 22.55
N GLU A 314 26.13 14.89 21.32
CA GLU A 314 26.21 16.31 21.00
C GLU A 314 25.02 17.09 21.57
N PHE A 315 23.81 16.52 21.56
CA PHE A 315 22.66 17.10 22.27
C PHE A 315 22.89 17.18 23.77
N ALA A 316 23.50 16.16 24.38
CA ALA A 316 23.82 16.18 25.80
C ALA A 316 24.87 17.25 26.13
N LYS A 317 25.87 17.42 25.26
CA LYS A 317 26.86 18.49 25.41
C LYS A 317 26.22 19.87 25.30
N VAL A 318 25.43 20.13 24.26
CA VAL A 318 24.90 21.48 24.07
C VAL A 318 23.79 21.83 25.08
N TYR A 319 23.01 20.84 25.54
CA TYR A 319 21.78 21.09 26.29
C TYR A 319 21.64 20.31 27.62
N GLY A 320 22.70 19.66 28.11
CA GLY A 320 22.75 19.09 29.46
C GLY A 320 22.78 20.17 30.53
N GLU A 321 22.29 19.88 31.75
CA GLU A 321 22.10 20.90 32.80
C GLU A 321 23.37 21.69 33.15
N GLU A 322 24.54 21.03 33.19
CA GLU A 322 25.82 21.70 33.45
C GLU A 322 26.47 22.31 32.19
N GLU A 323 26.35 21.65 31.03
CA GLU A 323 27.01 22.11 29.79
C GLU A 323 26.23 23.19 29.01
N ARG A 324 24.93 23.35 29.27
CA ARG A 324 24.08 24.38 28.64
C ARG A 324 24.59 25.80 28.92
N VAL A 325 25.29 26.01 30.03
CA VAL A 325 25.89 27.32 30.36
C VAL A 325 27.17 27.57 29.55
N MET A 326 27.96 26.53 29.29
CA MET A 326 29.25 26.65 28.57
C MET A 326 29.12 26.70 27.04
N HIS A 327 27.99 26.25 26.49
CA HIS A 327 27.82 26.10 25.04
C HIS A 327 26.75 27.01 24.42
N GLN A 328 26.17 27.91 25.22
CA GLN A 328 25.30 28.99 24.74
C GLN A 328 26.00 29.92 23.74
N ASP A 329 27.29 30.20 23.93
CA ASP A 329 28.01 31.10 23.03
C ASP A 329 28.20 30.49 21.65
N ILE A 330 28.42 29.17 21.57
CA ILE A 330 28.51 28.43 20.31
C ILE A 330 27.15 28.43 19.59
N GLU A 331 26.05 28.21 20.31
CA GLU A 331 24.70 28.29 19.75
C GLU A 331 24.39 29.70 19.23
N LYS A 332 24.69 30.75 20.02
CA LYS A 332 24.50 32.14 19.61
C LYS A 332 25.33 32.50 18.37
N GLU A 333 26.60 32.11 18.34
CA GLU A 333 27.50 32.37 17.21
C GLU A 333 26.99 31.67 15.93
N PHE A 334 26.59 30.41 16.05
CA PHE A 334 26.02 29.66 14.94
C PHE A 334 24.73 30.32 14.39
N LEU A 335 23.82 30.72 15.28
CA LEU A 335 22.57 31.38 14.89
C LEU A 335 22.80 32.76 14.26
N LYS A 336 23.78 33.54 14.76
CA LYS A 336 24.17 34.81 14.13
C LYS A 336 24.69 34.59 12.72
N ARG A 337 25.60 33.62 12.52
CA ARG A 337 26.12 33.28 11.19
C ARG A 337 25.02 32.81 10.24
N LEU A 338 24.05 32.04 10.75
CA LEU A 338 22.88 31.63 9.96
C LEU A 338 22.01 32.83 9.56
N LEU A 339 21.78 33.77 10.48
CA LEU A 339 21.02 34.99 10.22
C LEU A 339 21.70 35.87 9.17
N ASP A 340 23.03 36.02 9.25
CA ASP A 340 23.80 36.78 8.27
C ASP A 340 23.65 36.17 6.87
N ASN A 341 23.84 34.85 6.73
CA ASN A 341 23.66 34.13 5.47
C ASN A 341 22.22 34.26 4.91
N LEU A 342 21.20 34.16 5.77
CA LEU A 342 19.81 34.32 5.36
C LEU A 342 19.52 35.75 4.92
N THR A 343 20.09 36.75 5.60
CA THR A 343 19.94 38.16 5.25
C THR A 343 20.61 38.48 3.92
N GLU A 344 21.78 37.90 3.64
CA GLU A 344 22.43 37.99 2.33
C GLU A 344 21.56 37.35 1.24
N ARG A 345 21.01 36.16 1.50
CA ARG A 345 20.12 35.50 0.54
C ARG A 345 18.85 36.32 0.24
N ILE A 346 18.27 36.98 1.25
CA ILE A 346 17.13 37.89 1.03
C ILE A 346 17.54 39.04 0.10
N LYS A 347 18.70 39.66 0.34
CA LYS A 347 19.21 40.73 -0.53
C LYS A 347 19.43 40.26 -1.98
N GLU A 348 19.94 39.04 -2.18
CA GLU A 348 20.10 38.44 -3.52
C GLU A 348 18.76 38.23 -4.23
N ILE A 349 17.72 37.82 -3.50
CA ILE A 349 16.38 37.62 -4.05
C ILE A 349 15.71 38.96 -4.36
N ASP A 350 15.92 39.98 -3.52
CA ASP A 350 15.34 41.31 -3.67
C ASP A 350 16.05 42.15 -4.74
N SER A 351 17.31 41.84 -5.08
CA SER A 351 17.99 42.42 -6.24
C SER A 351 17.50 41.73 -7.52
N GLU A 352 16.75 42.44 -8.36
CA GLU A 352 16.00 42.00 -9.56
C GLU A 352 16.81 41.30 -10.71
N ASP A 353 17.88 40.55 -10.42
CA ASP A 353 18.68 39.79 -11.40
C ASP A 353 18.57 38.25 -11.16
N TYR A 354 17.35 37.73 -10.94
CA TYR A 354 17.05 36.29 -10.96
C TYR A 354 15.87 35.94 -11.87
#